data_AF-A0A818EYR1-F1
#
_entry.id   AF-A0A818EYR1-F1
#
_cell.length_a   1.000
_cell.length_b   1.000
_cell.length_c   1.000
_cell.angle_alpha   90.00
_cell.angle_beta   90.00
_cell.angle_gamma   90.00
#
_symmetry.space_group_name_H-M   'P 1'
#
loop_
_entity.id
_entity.type
_entity.pdbx_description
1 polymer ?
#
loop_
_entity_poly.entity_id
_entity_poly.type
_entity_poly.pdbx_seq_one_letter_code
_entity_poly.pdbx_strand_id
1 'polypeptide(L)'
;MLTINDTDDDDFYTTSFILKHILTITNIHYLEIERSIDIPLFIRLLNALTDVETLKIYSIICDDRKVDYKKFSVASSIKKRSKIKNVYIKNVKNIDDIFLLMTLCPHITYLKIDNINVINQNVNVESIVNDFINRSCNNSTNLVRLLCFRIPAADDGTIEKLKRTIITNGITCDYTIKRIVDRVYIEWKLEPTIDSS
;
A
#
# COMPACT_ATOMS: atom_id res chain seq x y z
N MET A 1 -1.64 21.06 3.68
CA MET A 1 -2.49 19.88 3.95
C MET A 1 -3.81 20.11 3.25
N LEU A 2 -4.18 19.24 2.30
CA LEU A 2 -5.42 19.35 1.53
C LEU A 2 -6.40 18.29 2.06
N THR A 3 -7.59 18.72 2.48
CA THR A 3 -8.66 17.83 2.97
C THR A 3 -9.79 17.85 1.95
N ILE A 4 -10.18 16.69 1.43
CA ILE A 4 -11.25 16.55 0.43
C ILE A 4 -12.51 16.04 1.15
N ASN A 5 -13.63 16.75 0.98
CA ASN A 5 -14.98 16.32 1.42
C ASN A 5 -15.81 15.95 0.17
N ASP A 6 -16.77 15.03 0.32
CA ASP A 6 -17.63 14.52 -0.76
C ASP A 6 -18.27 15.65 -1.59
N THR A 7 -18.14 15.57 -2.91
CA THR A 7 -18.76 16.48 -3.88
C THR A 7 -19.38 15.68 -5.02
N ASP A 8 -20.52 16.16 -5.53
CA ASP A 8 -21.26 15.56 -6.66
C ASP A 8 -20.40 15.42 -7.95
N ASP A 9 -20.78 14.50 -8.83
CA ASP A 9 -19.97 14.04 -9.99
C ASP A 9 -19.57 15.17 -10.99
N ASP A 10 -20.39 16.21 -11.17
CA ASP A 10 -20.07 17.35 -12.05
C ASP A 10 -19.10 18.36 -11.38
N ASP A 11 -19.14 18.49 -10.06
CA ASP A 11 -18.17 19.27 -9.28
C ASP A 11 -16.80 18.57 -9.21
N PHE A 12 -16.74 17.27 -9.50
CA PHE A 12 -15.52 16.48 -9.42
C PHE A 12 -14.51 16.81 -10.53
N TYR A 13 -14.94 17.13 -11.75
CA TYR A 13 -14.01 17.48 -12.84
C TYR A 13 -13.32 18.82 -12.57
N THR A 14 -14.09 19.79 -12.08
CA THR A 14 -13.59 21.09 -11.63
C THR A 14 -12.66 20.93 -10.43
N THR A 15 -13.07 20.10 -9.45
CA THR A 15 -12.28 19.78 -8.25
C THR A 15 -10.98 19.04 -8.58
N SER A 16 -10.99 18.08 -9.50
CA SER A 16 -9.84 17.34 -10.00
C SER A 16 -8.84 18.23 -10.74
N PHE A 17 -9.34 19.14 -11.59
CA PHE A 17 -8.50 20.12 -12.27
C PHE A 17 -7.85 21.11 -11.30
N ILE A 18 -8.62 21.61 -10.33
CA ILE A 18 -8.14 22.51 -9.28
C ILE A 18 -7.14 21.79 -8.36
N LEU A 19 -7.42 20.56 -7.94
CA LEU A 19 -6.51 19.73 -7.14
C LEU A 19 -5.20 19.50 -7.87
N LYS A 20 -5.26 19.14 -9.15
CA LYS A 20 -4.07 18.95 -9.97
C LYS A 20 -3.26 20.25 -10.06
N HIS A 21 -3.91 21.38 -10.35
CA HIS A 21 -3.22 22.67 -10.39
C HIS A 21 -2.61 23.06 -9.04
N ILE A 22 -3.35 22.92 -7.94
CA ILE A 22 -2.83 23.25 -6.61
C ILE A 22 -1.64 22.36 -6.29
N LEU A 23 -1.74 21.05 -6.47
CA LEU A 23 -0.68 20.10 -6.12
C LEU A 23 0.56 20.24 -7.01
N THR A 24 0.38 20.53 -8.30
CA THR A 24 1.48 20.84 -9.23
C THR A 24 2.16 22.18 -8.90
N ILE A 25 1.40 23.22 -8.55
CA ILE A 25 1.98 24.53 -8.17
C ILE A 25 2.67 24.47 -6.81
N THR A 26 2.15 23.66 -5.89
CA THR A 26 2.65 23.57 -4.52
C THR A 26 3.73 22.50 -4.31
N ASN A 27 4.13 21.75 -5.35
CA ASN A 27 5.07 20.62 -5.25
C ASN A 27 4.71 19.66 -4.11
N ILE A 28 3.41 19.40 -3.94
CA ILE A 28 2.96 18.53 -2.86
C ILE A 28 3.20 17.08 -3.28
N HIS A 29 4.32 16.54 -2.81
CA HIS A 29 4.68 15.12 -2.92
C HIS A 29 3.96 14.25 -1.88
N TYR A 30 3.03 14.83 -1.11
CA TYR A 30 2.40 14.22 0.06
C TYR A 30 0.88 14.43 0.06
N LEU A 31 0.12 13.35 0.01
CA LEU A 31 -1.34 13.37 0.17
C LEU A 31 -1.75 12.67 1.46
N GLU A 32 -2.60 13.31 2.25
CA GLU A 32 -3.23 12.71 3.42
C GLU A 32 -4.76 12.70 3.26
N ILE A 33 -5.37 11.52 3.38
CA ILE A 33 -6.80 11.31 3.37
C ILE A 33 -7.20 10.78 4.75
N GLU A 34 -7.77 11.66 5.57
CA GLU A 34 -8.10 11.36 6.97
C GLU A 34 -9.34 10.47 7.15
N ARG A 35 -10.05 10.20 6.06
CA ARG A 35 -11.27 9.38 6.04
C ARG A 35 -11.11 8.15 5.16
N SER A 36 -12.01 7.21 5.36
CA SER A 36 -12.15 6.06 4.48
C SER A 36 -12.50 6.54 3.06
N ILE A 37 -11.86 5.95 2.05
CA ILE A 37 -12.11 6.30 0.64
C ILE A 37 -12.57 5.07 -0.14
N ASP A 38 -13.59 5.22 -0.97
CA ASP A 38 -14.00 4.16 -1.90
C ASP A 38 -13.03 4.03 -3.08
N ILE A 39 -13.04 2.85 -3.71
CA ILE A 39 -12.12 2.54 -4.81
C ILE A 39 -12.30 3.42 -6.05
N PRO A 40 -13.53 3.66 -6.55
CA PRO A 40 -13.73 4.58 -7.66
C PRO A 40 -13.13 5.97 -7.44
N LEU A 41 -13.39 6.59 -6.28
CA LEU A 41 -12.88 7.90 -5.93
C LEU A 41 -11.36 7.87 -5.77
N PHE A 42 -10.82 6.85 -5.12
CA PHE A 42 -9.38 6.69 -4.95
C PHE A 42 -8.66 6.58 -6.30
N ILE A 43 -9.19 5.80 -7.24
CA ILE A 43 -8.64 5.68 -8.59
C ILE A 43 -8.66 7.03 -9.33
N ARG A 44 -9.76 7.77 -9.23
CA ARG A 44 -9.87 9.09 -9.86
C ARG A 44 -8.84 10.05 -9.28
N LEU A 45 -8.62 10.04 -7.96
CA LEU A 45 -7.56 10.83 -7.31
C LEU A 45 -6.18 10.43 -7.82
N LEU A 46 -5.84 9.13 -7.86
CA LEU A 46 -4.54 8.68 -8.35
C LEU A 46 -4.26 9.14 -9.80
N ASN A 47 -5.29 9.21 -10.66
CA ASN A 47 -5.15 9.71 -12.02
C ASN A 47 -4.90 11.23 -12.09
N ALA A 48 -5.46 11.99 -11.15
CA ALA A 48 -5.25 13.43 -11.07
C ALA A 48 -3.86 13.77 -10.52
N LEU A 49 -3.34 12.94 -9.62
CA LEU A 49 -2.21 13.26 -8.75
C LEU A 49 -0.93 12.50 -9.11
N THR A 50 -0.41 12.76 -10.31
CA THR A 50 0.72 12.02 -10.89
C THR A 50 2.08 12.26 -10.21
N ASP A 51 2.20 13.31 -9.40
CA ASP A 51 3.49 13.71 -8.78
C ASP A 51 3.56 13.44 -7.26
N VAL A 52 2.52 12.83 -6.70
CA VAL A 52 2.52 12.41 -5.29
C VAL A 52 3.44 11.21 -5.12
N GLU A 53 4.37 11.31 -4.19
CA GLU A 53 5.30 10.22 -3.83
C GLU A 53 4.90 9.53 -2.52
N THR A 54 4.19 10.24 -1.65
CA THR A 54 3.77 9.77 -0.34
C THR A 54 2.27 9.89 -0.18
N LEU A 55 1.63 8.79 0.18
CA LEU A 55 0.20 8.69 0.41
C LEU A 55 -0.06 8.20 1.84
N LYS A 56 -0.82 8.97 2.61
CA LYS A 56 -1.36 8.56 3.91
C LYS A 56 -2.86 8.48 3.80
N ILE A 57 -3.44 7.34 4.14
CA ILE A 57 -4.87 7.10 4.06
C ILE A 57 -5.36 6.48 5.36
N TYR A 58 -6.58 6.84 5.77
CA TYR A 58 -7.21 6.22 6.92
C TYR A 58 -7.53 4.76 6.66
N SER A 59 -8.36 4.48 5.64
CA SER A 59 -8.67 3.14 5.17
C SER A 59 -9.25 3.19 3.77
N ILE A 60 -9.34 2.02 3.13
CA ILE A 60 -10.05 1.86 1.86
C ILE A 60 -11.37 1.15 2.10
N ILE A 61 -12.42 1.56 1.38
CA ILE A 61 -13.70 0.89 1.32
C ILE A 61 -13.74 0.11 0.02
N CYS A 62 -13.46 -1.19 0.13
CA CYS A 62 -13.72 -2.14 -0.93
C CYS A 62 -15.03 -2.85 -0.60
N ASP A 63 -16.09 -2.62 -1.37
CA ASP A 63 -17.34 -3.37 -1.19
C ASP A 63 -17.12 -4.78 -1.74
N ASP A 64 -17.38 -5.82 -0.93
CA ASP A 64 -17.08 -7.24 -1.22
C ASP A 64 -17.77 -7.78 -2.50
N ARG A 65 -18.65 -6.97 -3.10
CA ARG A 65 -19.34 -7.25 -4.34
C ARG A 65 -18.43 -6.97 -5.54
N LYS A 66 -17.45 -7.85 -5.74
CA LYS A 66 -16.73 -8.08 -7.01
C LYS A 66 -16.16 -6.80 -7.62
N VAL A 67 -14.99 -6.38 -7.13
CA VAL A 67 -14.07 -5.55 -7.93
C VAL A 67 -13.74 -6.32 -9.19
N ASP A 68 -14.45 -6.05 -10.27
CA ASP A 68 -14.14 -6.60 -11.59
C ASP A 68 -12.90 -5.87 -12.11
N TYR A 69 -11.73 -6.39 -11.74
CA TYR A 69 -10.42 -5.89 -12.18
C TYR A 69 -10.31 -5.73 -13.71
N LYS A 70 -11.16 -6.41 -14.51
CA LYS A 70 -11.23 -6.21 -15.96
C LYS A 70 -12.00 -4.95 -16.38
N LYS A 71 -12.99 -4.49 -15.60
CA LYS A 71 -13.64 -3.19 -15.80
C LYS A 71 -12.73 -2.02 -15.45
N PHE A 72 -11.67 -2.24 -14.68
CA PHE A 72 -10.65 -1.24 -14.38
C PHE A 72 -9.57 -1.17 -15.48
N SER A 73 -9.97 -1.03 -16.75
CA SER A 73 -9.02 -0.73 -17.85
C SER A 73 -8.15 0.52 -17.56
N VAL A 74 -8.66 1.41 -16.70
CA VAL A 74 -7.99 2.58 -16.14
C VAL A 74 -6.75 2.22 -15.30
N ALA A 75 -6.72 1.06 -14.65
CA ALA A 75 -5.60 0.63 -13.81
C ALA A 75 -4.28 0.50 -14.60
N SER A 76 -4.34 0.20 -15.89
CA SER A 76 -3.16 0.14 -16.76
C SER A 76 -2.48 1.50 -16.94
N SER A 77 -3.26 2.59 -16.96
CA SER A 77 -2.76 3.96 -17.11
C SER A 77 -2.23 4.51 -15.80
N ILE A 78 -2.89 4.20 -14.68
CA ILE A 78 -2.44 4.56 -13.32
C ILE A 78 -1.09 3.90 -13.04
N LYS A 79 -0.95 2.60 -13.36
CA LYS A 79 0.30 1.85 -13.17
C LYS A 79 1.52 2.53 -13.82
N LYS A 80 1.34 3.18 -14.96
CA LYS A 80 2.43 3.87 -15.67
C LYS A 80 2.72 5.28 -15.16
N ARG A 81 1.79 5.90 -14.42
CA ARG A 81 1.85 7.33 -14.07
C ARG A 81 2.04 7.59 -12.58
N SER A 82 1.63 6.67 -11.72
CA SER A 82 1.78 6.82 -10.27
C SER A 82 3.26 6.90 -9.91
N LYS A 83 3.64 7.88 -9.08
CA LYS A 83 4.99 7.98 -8.50
C LYS A 83 5.00 7.62 -7.00
N ILE A 84 3.90 7.08 -6.50
CA ILE A 84 3.73 6.77 -5.08
C ILE A 84 4.70 5.65 -4.68
N LYS A 85 5.61 5.98 -3.77
CA LYS A 85 6.62 5.10 -3.20
C LYS A 85 6.33 4.77 -1.74
N ASN A 86 5.77 5.72 -0.99
CA ASN A 86 5.51 5.58 0.44
C ASN A 86 4.01 5.57 0.70
N VAL A 87 3.51 4.50 1.33
CA VAL A 87 2.10 4.38 1.68
C VAL A 87 1.96 4.12 3.17
N TYR A 88 1.07 4.89 3.81
CA TYR A 88 0.74 4.81 5.21
C TYR A 88 -0.76 4.55 5.33
N ILE A 89 -1.16 3.41 5.87
CA ILE A 89 -2.56 3.04 6.07
C ILE A 89 -2.84 2.97 7.56
N LYS A 90 -3.80 3.76 8.04
CA LYS A 90 -4.12 3.79 9.46
C LYS A 90 -4.89 2.55 9.91
N ASN A 91 -5.82 2.07 9.08
CA ASN A 91 -6.72 0.99 9.43
C ASN A 91 -7.02 0.10 8.20
N VAL A 92 -6.63 -1.17 8.28
CA VAL A 92 -6.90 -2.19 7.26
C VAL A 92 -7.96 -3.13 7.78
N LYS A 93 -9.06 -3.27 7.02
CA LYS A 93 -10.16 -4.19 7.34
C LYS A 93 -10.07 -5.50 6.58
N ASN A 94 -9.55 -5.48 5.35
CA ASN A 94 -9.31 -6.66 4.54
C ASN A 94 -7.88 -6.60 3.95
N ILE A 95 -7.17 -7.73 3.94
CA ILE A 95 -5.85 -7.82 3.30
C ILE A 95 -5.91 -7.51 1.80
N ASP A 96 -7.04 -7.81 1.15
CA ASP A 96 -7.24 -7.51 -0.26
C ASP A 96 -7.16 -6.01 -0.57
N ASP A 97 -7.45 -5.14 0.41
CA ASP A 97 -7.28 -3.69 0.29
C ASP A 97 -5.81 -3.30 0.07
N ILE A 98 -4.88 -4.00 0.74
CA ILE A 98 -3.43 -3.78 0.58
C ILE A 98 -2.98 -4.22 -0.82
N PHE A 99 -3.48 -5.35 -1.31
CA PHE A 99 -3.10 -5.84 -2.64
C PHE A 99 -3.67 -4.99 -3.76
N LEU A 100 -4.88 -4.47 -3.57
CA LEU A 100 -5.47 -3.50 -4.47
C LEU A 100 -4.64 -2.21 -4.51
N LEU A 101 -4.19 -1.71 -3.36
CA LEU A 101 -3.25 -0.58 -3.30
C LEU A 101 -1.96 -0.83 -4.07
N MET A 102 -1.32 -1.99 -3.86
CA MET A 102 -0.11 -2.37 -4.61
C MET A 102 -0.36 -2.48 -6.11
N THR A 103 -1.58 -2.89 -6.50
CA THR A 103 -1.97 -2.96 -7.90
C THR A 103 -2.13 -1.57 -8.51
N LEU A 104 -2.70 -0.63 -7.76
CA LEU A 104 -2.93 0.75 -8.21
C LEU A 104 -1.67 1.61 -8.13
N CYS A 105 -0.77 1.33 -7.20
CA CYS A 105 0.48 2.03 -6.97
C CYS A 105 1.64 1.02 -7.08
N PRO A 106 2.09 0.68 -8.31
CA PRO A 106 3.10 -0.35 -8.49
C PRO A 106 4.43 0.01 -7.84
N HIS A 107 4.81 1.29 -7.79
CA HIS A 107 6.11 1.73 -7.31
C HIS A 107 6.25 1.82 -5.79
N ILE A 108 5.31 1.26 -5.01
CA ILE A 108 5.41 1.26 -3.55
C ILE A 108 6.69 0.53 -3.13
N THR A 109 7.58 1.24 -2.45
CA THR A 109 8.78 0.69 -1.82
C THR A 109 8.65 0.66 -0.31
N TYR A 110 7.79 1.49 0.29
CA TYR A 110 7.51 1.51 1.71
C TYR A 110 6.01 1.44 1.99
N LEU A 111 5.61 0.45 2.79
CA LEU A 111 4.23 0.30 3.26
C LEU A 111 4.21 0.23 4.79
N LYS A 112 3.49 1.15 5.42
CA LYS A 112 3.25 1.20 6.86
C LYS A 112 1.78 0.98 7.17
N ILE A 113 1.49 0.04 8.07
CA ILE A 113 0.15 -0.29 8.51
C ILE A 113 0.07 -0.12 10.03
N ASP A 114 -0.79 0.80 10.49
CA ASP A 114 -0.90 1.12 11.92
C ASP A 114 -1.94 0.29 12.67
N ASN A 115 -3.00 -0.18 12.01
CA ASN A 115 -4.00 -1.04 12.62
C ASN A 115 -4.48 -2.07 11.60
N ILE A 116 -4.43 -3.34 12.01
CA ILE A 116 -4.97 -4.46 11.27
C ILE A 116 -6.15 -4.94 12.10
N ASN A 117 -7.36 -4.59 11.67
CA ASN A 117 -8.58 -5.01 12.32
C ASN A 117 -9.40 -5.83 11.31
N VAL A 118 -8.88 -7.02 10.98
CA VAL A 118 -9.56 -7.92 10.05
C VAL A 118 -10.73 -8.55 10.78
N ILE A 119 -11.94 -8.04 10.50
CA ILE A 119 -13.15 -8.22 11.31
C ILE A 119 -13.58 -9.69 11.47
N ASN A 120 -13.06 -10.65 10.69
CA ASN A 120 -13.60 -12.01 10.66
C ASN A 120 -12.57 -13.14 10.73
N GLN A 121 -11.31 -12.85 11.06
CA GLN A 121 -10.28 -13.88 11.15
C GLN A 121 -9.30 -13.50 12.27
N ASN A 122 -8.87 -14.50 13.06
CA ASN A 122 -7.68 -14.39 13.91
C ASN A 122 -6.43 -14.24 13.02
N VAL A 123 -6.37 -13.16 12.23
CA VAL A 123 -5.30 -12.91 11.29
C VAL A 123 -4.10 -12.49 12.11
N ASN A 124 -3.28 -13.47 12.41
CA ASN A 124 -1.94 -13.23 12.93
C ASN A 124 -1.14 -12.50 11.84
N VAL A 125 -0.24 -11.61 12.23
CA VAL A 125 0.66 -10.88 11.30
C VAL A 125 1.46 -11.85 10.42
N GLU A 126 1.72 -13.06 10.90
CA GLU A 126 2.26 -14.16 10.09
C GLU A 126 1.44 -14.46 8.83
N SER A 127 0.11 -14.51 8.94
CA SER A 127 -0.77 -14.75 7.78
C SER A 127 -0.71 -13.60 6.78
N ILE A 128 -0.62 -12.36 7.28
CA ILE A 128 -0.51 -11.17 6.43
C ILE A 128 0.81 -11.16 5.69
N VAL A 129 1.90 -11.45 6.40
CA VAL A 129 3.23 -11.57 5.82
C VAL A 129 3.26 -12.72 4.82
N ASN A 130 2.68 -13.87 5.15
CA ASN A 130 2.54 -15.01 4.24
C ASN A 130 1.80 -14.64 2.95
N ASP A 131 0.64 -13.97 3.05
CA ASP A 131 -0.12 -13.53 1.89
C ASP A 131 0.67 -12.49 1.08
N PHE A 132 1.36 -11.58 1.77
CA PHE A 132 2.18 -10.56 1.15
C PHE A 132 3.29 -11.18 0.31
N ILE A 133 3.99 -12.15 0.89
CA ILE A 133 5.05 -12.92 0.24
C ILE A 133 4.50 -13.66 -0.97
N ASN A 134 3.44 -14.44 -0.79
CA ASN A 134 2.87 -15.28 -1.84
C ASN A 134 2.35 -14.46 -3.02
N ARG A 135 1.80 -13.27 -2.79
CA ARG A 135 1.29 -12.42 -3.87
C ARG A 135 2.34 -11.48 -4.48
N SER A 136 3.38 -11.10 -3.73
CA SER A 136 4.44 -10.21 -4.21
C SER A 136 5.57 -10.97 -4.92
N CYS A 137 6.00 -12.13 -4.40
CA CYS A 137 7.06 -12.94 -5.02
C CYS A 137 6.62 -13.57 -6.36
N ASN A 138 5.34 -13.91 -6.50
CA ASN A 138 4.80 -14.44 -7.76
C ASN A 138 4.57 -13.37 -8.83
N ASN A 139 4.65 -12.08 -8.48
CA ASN A 139 4.55 -10.96 -9.40
C ASN A 139 5.90 -10.23 -9.44
N SER A 140 6.80 -10.70 -10.30
CA SER A 140 8.23 -10.33 -10.45
C SER A 140 8.59 -8.84 -10.59
N THR A 141 7.63 -7.91 -10.49
CA THR A 141 7.83 -6.50 -10.78
C THR A 141 7.75 -5.56 -9.58
N ASN A 142 7.10 -5.92 -8.46
CA ASN A 142 6.88 -4.99 -7.34
C ASN A 142 6.97 -5.66 -5.96
N LEU A 143 8.19 -5.99 -5.53
CA LEU A 143 8.43 -6.28 -4.12
C LEU A 143 8.52 -4.94 -3.37
N VAL A 144 7.57 -4.67 -2.48
CA VAL A 144 7.71 -3.61 -1.48
C VAL A 144 9.00 -3.90 -0.71
N ARG A 145 9.88 -2.90 -0.60
CA ARG A 145 11.21 -3.08 0.01
C ARG A 145 11.16 -3.03 1.52
N LEU A 146 10.23 -2.28 2.09
CA LEU A 146 10.10 -2.09 3.52
C LEU A 146 8.63 -2.13 3.93
N LEU A 147 8.29 -3.12 4.75
CA LEU A 147 6.96 -3.33 5.30
C LEU A 147 7.01 -3.09 6.82
N CYS A 148 6.09 -2.28 7.32
CA CYS A 148 6.02 -1.91 8.73
C CYS A 148 4.62 -2.19 9.28
N PHE A 149 4.56 -2.95 10.36
CA PHE A 149 3.35 -3.25 11.10
C PHE A 149 3.43 -2.70 12.50
N ARG A 150 2.31 -2.24 13.02
CA ARG A 150 2.14 -2.03 14.45
C ARG A 150 1.70 -3.32 15.13
N ILE A 151 2.50 -3.81 16.07
CA ILE A 151 2.26 -5.00 16.89
C ILE A 151 2.62 -4.66 18.34
N PRO A 152 1.66 -4.15 19.15
CA PRO A 152 1.93 -3.65 20.49
C PRO A 152 2.57 -4.64 21.46
N ALA A 153 2.37 -5.94 21.25
CA ALA A 153 2.88 -7.02 22.09
C ALA A 153 3.91 -7.92 21.38
N ALA A 154 4.59 -7.41 20.35
CA ALA A 154 5.60 -8.20 19.64
C ALA A 154 6.80 -8.52 20.55
N ASP A 155 6.89 -9.78 20.96
CA ASP A 155 8.04 -10.34 21.65
C ASP A 155 9.01 -11.02 20.67
N ASP A 156 10.10 -11.57 21.19
CA ASP A 156 11.10 -12.25 20.36
C ASP A 156 10.50 -13.52 19.70
N GLY A 157 9.53 -14.15 20.37
CA GLY A 157 8.77 -15.27 19.82
C GLY A 157 7.99 -14.90 18.56
N THR A 158 7.40 -13.70 18.52
CA THR A 158 6.72 -13.15 17.35
C THR A 158 7.71 -12.98 16.18
N ILE A 159 8.90 -12.45 16.45
CA ILE A 159 9.94 -12.27 15.44
C ILE A 159 10.42 -13.63 14.90
N GLU A 160 10.66 -14.61 15.76
CA GLU A 160 11.08 -15.95 15.35
C GLU A 160 10.00 -16.70 14.55
N LYS A 161 8.72 -16.46 14.84
CA LYS A 161 7.63 -16.99 14.00
C LYS A 161 7.63 -16.34 12.61
N LEU A 162 7.76 -15.02 12.53
CA LEU A 162 7.84 -14.31 11.24
C LEU A 162 9.04 -14.77 10.39
N LYS A 163 10.22 -14.95 10.99
CA LYS A 163 11.38 -15.52 10.30
C LYS A 163 11.09 -16.89 9.73
N ARG A 164 10.48 -17.79 10.53
CA ARG A 164 10.09 -19.12 10.07
C ARG A 164 9.09 -19.04 8.92
N THR A 165 8.07 -18.18 9.00
CA THR A 165 7.12 -17.96 7.90
C THR A 165 7.83 -17.55 6.61
N ILE A 166 8.78 -16.60 6.67
CA ILE A 166 9.52 -16.16 5.48
C ILE A 166 10.34 -17.32 4.88
N ILE A 167 11.05 -18.07 5.73
CA ILE A 167 11.88 -19.22 5.31
C ILE A 167 11.02 -20.32 4.69
N THR A 168 9.89 -20.69 5.32
CA THR A 168 9.00 -21.75 4.84
C THR A 168 8.35 -21.41 3.50
N ASN A 169 8.12 -20.12 3.20
CA ASN A 169 7.60 -19.69 1.90
C ASN A 169 8.67 -19.61 0.80
N GLY A 170 9.91 -20.02 1.07
CA GLY A 170 10.95 -20.14 0.05
C GLY A 170 11.44 -18.81 -0.51
N ILE A 171 11.31 -17.70 0.23
CA ILE A 171 11.95 -16.45 -0.18
C ILE A 171 13.45 -16.61 -0.07
N THR A 172 14.13 -16.49 -1.20
CA THR A 172 15.59 -16.58 -1.30
C THR A 172 16.29 -15.24 -1.16
N CYS A 173 15.58 -14.11 -1.22
CA CYS A 173 16.20 -12.81 -1.05
C CYS A 173 16.53 -12.52 0.41
N ASP A 174 17.68 -11.89 0.61
CA ASP A 174 18.12 -11.42 1.92
C ASP A 174 17.08 -10.49 2.53
N TYR A 175 16.80 -10.67 3.82
CA TYR A 175 15.88 -9.81 4.54
C TYR A 175 16.41 -9.48 5.94
N THR A 176 15.92 -8.39 6.50
CA THR A 176 16.11 -8.05 7.92
C THR A 176 14.77 -7.80 8.58
N ILE A 177 14.62 -8.30 9.81
CA ILE A 177 13.47 -7.99 10.67
C ILE A 177 13.98 -7.19 11.85
N LYS A 178 13.41 -6.00 12.06
CA LYS A 178 13.74 -5.11 13.18
C LYS A 178 12.48 -4.83 14.00
N ARG A 179 12.59 -4.92 15.32
CA ARG A 179 11.56 -4.47 16.25
C ARG A 179 11.96 -3.13 16.86
N ILE A 180 11.06 -2.15 16.80
CA ILE A 180 11.24 -0.84 17.44
C ILE A 180 9.94 -0.52 18.18
N VAL A 181 9.98 -0.53 19.51
CA VAL A 181 8.81 -0.30 20.39
C VAL A 181 7.66 -1.24 20.01
N ASP A 182 6.54 -0.71 19.52
CA ASP A 182 5.32 -1.41 19.14
C ASP A 182 5.27 -1.72 17.63
N ARG A 183 6.41 -1.75 16.95
CA ARG A 183 6.49 -1.92 15.50
C ARG A 183 7.48 -2.98 15.08
N VAL A 184 7.10 -3.71 14.04
CA VAL A 184 7.95 -4.67 13.35
C VAL A 184 8.16 -4.19 11.92
N TYR A 185 9.42 -4.14 11.51
CA TYR A 185 9.87 -3.76 10.18
C TYR A 185 10.46 -4.99 9.50
N ILE A 186 10.03 -5.25 8.27
CA ILE A 186 10.58 -6.29 7.40
C ILE A 186 11.15 -5.57 6.19
N GLU A 187 12.46 -5.68 6.00
CA GLU A 187 13.20 -5.04 4.91
C GLU A 187 13.80 -6.11 4.02
N TRP A 188 13.44 -6.12 2.73
CA TRP A 188 14.06 -6.99 1.73
C TRP A 188 15.22 -6.27 1.09
N LYS A 189 16.40 -6.89 1.10
CA LYS A 189 17.57 -6.42 0.36
C LYS A 189 17.42 -6.89 -1.08
N LEU A 190 17.63 -5.98 -2.02
CA LEU A 190 17.80 -6.38 -3.40
C LEU A 190 19.13 -7.12 -3.52
N GLU A 191 19.12 -8.25 -4.24
CA GLU A 191 20.37 -8.78 -4.74
C GLU A 191 21.04 -7.68 -5.57
N PRO A 192 22.36 -7.46 -5.41
CA PRO A 192 23.06 -6.59 -6.32
C PRO A 192 22.84 -7.13 -7.73
N THR A 193 22.22 -6.34 -8.60
CA THR A 193 22.26 -6.60 -10.03
C THR A 193 23.73 -6.63 -10.41
N ILE A 194 24.26 -7.83 -10.65
CA ILE A 194 25.54 -7.97 -11.32
C ILE A 194 25.28 -7.39 -12.69
N ASP A 195 25.74 -6.16 -12.92
CA ASP A 195 25.75 -5.57 -14.25
C ASP A 195 26.62 -6.50 -15.11
N SER A 196 25.95 -7.37 -15.87
CA SER A 196 26.57 -8.13 -16.94
C SER A 196 26.86 -7.16 -18.08
N SER A 197 27.99 -6.47 -17.95
CA SER A 197 28.67 -5.71 -19.00
C SER A 197 29.07 -6.59 -20.17
#